data_AF-A0A3D3CK37-F1
#
_entry.id   AF-A0A3D3CK37-F1
#
_cell.length_a   1.000
_cell.length_b   1.000
_cell.length_c   1.000
_cell.angle_alpha   90.00
_cell.angle_beta   90.00
_cell.angle_gamma   90.00
#
_symmetry.space_group_name_H-M   'P 1'
#
loop_
_entity.id
_entity.type
_entity.pdbx_description
1 polymer ?
#
loop_
_entity_poly.entity_id
_entity_poly.type
_entity_poly.pdbx_seq_one_letter_code
_entity_poly.pdbx_strand_id
1 'polypeptide(L)'
;MMLYPLPASSREEMNAALRRVGADLRSARYFEPKRGVLALFLPQADFRAAAYIKQELLARGGDAVVARGVISGEARTSPVLLLGTPGQLRALRQKLDVMDCWGLPAIREGLSRAMAGLDRPAWTFPLRDGRSLRLDGHTRMMGIVNLTPDSFHSGSRIDPTQERALLDRAEAMLRSGVAILDLGAESTRPGFTALSADEEAARLLPAVRSI
;
A
#
# COMPACT_ATOMS: atom_id res chain seq x y z
N MET A 1 -39.09 -4.63 9.76
CA MET A 1 -38.13 -4.52 8.64
C MET A 1 -36.73 -4.51 9.24
N MET A 2 -35.81 -5.38 8.78
CA MET A 2 -34.42 -5.38 9.25
C MET A 2 -33.50 -4.85 8.14
N LEU A 3 -32.65 -3.88 8.49
CA LEU A 3 -31.63 -3.32 7.61
C LEU A 3 -30.26 -3.84 8.08
N TYR A 4 -29.46 -4.36 7.16
CA TYR A 4 -28.13 -4.87 7.46
C TYR A 4 -27.13 -4.38 6.39
N PRO A 5 -25.85 -4.22 6.74
CA PRO A 5 -24.83 -3.85 5.78
C PRO A 5 -24.64 -4.97 4.75
N LEU A 6 -24.59 -4.59 3.47
CA LEU A 6 -24.23 -5.48 2.38
C LEU A 6 -22.88 -4.99 1.78
N PRO A 7 -21.79 -5.77 1.90
CA PRO A 7 -20.51 -5.40 1.32
C PRO A 7 -20.61 -5.20 -0.20
N ALA A 8 -20.07 -4.08 -0.69
CA ALA A 8 -20.07 -3.71 -2.11
C ALA A 8 -18.85 -2.81 -2.43
N SER A 9 -17.71 -3.11 -1.81
CA SER A 9 -16.50 -2.30 -1.84
C SER A 9 -15.60 -2.64 -3.04
N SER A 10 -15.64 -3.89 -3.50
CA SER A 10 -14.98 -4.35 -4.72
C SER A 10 -15.96 -4.42 -5.90
N ARG A 11 -15.42 -4.50 -7.13
CA ARG A 11 -16.23 -4.72 -8.34
C ARG A 11 -16.98 -6.06 -8.29
N GLU A 12 -16.34 -7.10 -7.76
CA GLU A 12 -16.93 -8.42 -7.59
C GLU A 12 -18.06 -8.42 -6.55
N GLU A 13 -17.83 -7.78 -5.40
CA GLU A 13 -18.85 -7.61 -4.36
C GLU A 13 -20.03 -6.79 -4.86
N MET A 14 -19.79 -5.69 -5.58
CA MET A 14 -20.85 -4.86 -6.17
C MET A 14 -21.70 -5.68 -7.16
N ASN A 15 -21.06 -6.47 -8.03
CA ASN A 15 -21.78 -7.33 -8.97
C ASN A 15 -22.58 -8.42 -8.24
N ALA A 16 -22.03 -9.02 -7.18
CA ALA A 16 -22.74 -9.98 -6.34
C ALA A 16 -23.94 -9.34 -5.64
N ALA A 17 -23.79 -8.11 -5.13
CA ALA A 17 -24.86 -7.34 -4.52
C ALA A 17 -25.98 -7.02 -5.53
N LEU A 18 -25.63 -6.59 -6.75
CA LEU A 18 -26.60 -6.33 -7.82
C LEU A 18 -27.39 -7.59 -8.20
N ARG A 19 -26.72 -8.75 -8.31
CA ARG A 19 -27.41 -10.03 -8.54
C ARG A 19 -28.35 -10.39 -7.40
N ARG A 20 -27.90 -10.19 -6.14
CA ARG A 20 -28.69 -10.49 -4.94
C ARG A 20 -29.98 -9.69 -4.86
N VAL A 21 -29.97 -8.43 -5.31
CA VAL A 21 -31.18 -7.58 -5.36
C VAL A 21 -32.01 -7.78 -6.63
N GLY A 22 -31.59 -8.65 -7.56
CA GLY A 22 -32.30 -8.90 -8.82
C GLY A 22 -32.14 -7.79 -9.86
N ALA A 23 -31.09 -6.96 -9.76
CA ALA A 23 -30.83 -5.89 -10.72
C ALA A 23 -30.16 -6.42 -12.01
N ASP A 24 -30.43 -5.76 -13.13
CA ASP A 24 -29.75 -6.02 -14.40
C ASP A 24 -28.27 -5.63 -14.31
N LEU A 25 -27.36 -6.54 -14.66
CA LEU A 25 -25.91 -6.31 -14.61
C LEU A 25 -25.44 -5.19 -15.54
N ARG A 26 -26.20 -4.81 -16.56
CA ARG A 26 -25.92 -3.62 -17.39
C ARG A 26 -25.91 -2.33 -16.58
N SER A 27 -26.62 -2.31 -15.45
CA SER A 27 -26.62 -1.17 -14.52
C SER A 27 -25.31 -1.03 -13.73
N ALA A 28 -24.47 -2.07 -13.69
CA ALA A 28 -23.22 -2.08 -12.91
C ALA A 28 -22.31 -0.88 -13.23
N ARG A 29 -22.25 -0.44 -14.50
CA ARG A 29 -21.46 0.74 -14.91
C ARG A 29 -21.80 2.04 -14.18
N TYR A 30 -23.01 2.16 -13.61
CA TYR A 30 -23.45 3.34 -12.87
C TYR A 30 -23.18 3.24 -11.36
N PHE A 31 -23.14 2.03 -10.81
CA PHE A 31 -22.95 1.78 -9.38
C PHE A 31 -21.51 1.42 -9.02
N GLU A 32 -20.78 0.78 -9.93
CA GLU A 32 -19.37 0.42 -9.75
C GLU A 32 -18.47 1.65 -9.49
N PRO A 33 -18.67 2.83 -10.12
CA PRO A 33 -17.94 4.04 -9.74
C PRO A 33 -18.27 4.56 -8.34
N LYS A 34 -19.38 4.10 -7.72
CA LYS A 34 -19.82 4.47 -6.37
C LYS A 34 -19.40 3.43 -5.32
N ARG A 35 -18.60 2.44 -5.70
CA ARG A 35 -18.12 1.36 -4.82
C ARG A 35 -17.16 1.93 -3.77
N GLY A 36 -17.68 2.16 -2.56
CA GLY A 36 -16.91 2.62 -1.40
C GLY A 36 -16.26 4.00 -1.55
N VAL A 37 -15.78 4.51 -0.42
CA VAL A 37 -14.99 5.74 -0.36
C VAL A 37 -13.51 5.36 -0.29
N LEU A 38 -12.71 5.93 -1.19
CA LEU A 38 -11.27 5.80 -1.19
C LEU A 38 -10.65 6.98 -0.44
N ALA A 39 -9.56 6.69 0.28
CA ALA A 39 -8.73 7.69 0.95
C ALA A 39 -7.38 7.77 0.24
N LEU A 40 -7.09 8.90 -0.41
CA LEU A 40 -5.80 9.14 -1.07
C LEU A 40 -5.07 10.29 -0.40
N PHE A 41 -3.80 10.07 -0.07
CA PHE A 41 -2.98 11.07 0.59
C PHE A 41 -2.03 11.74 -0.40
N LEU A 42 -2.11 13.06 -0.49
CA LEU A 42 -1.17 13.92 -1.16
C LEU A 42 -0.32 14.60 -0.09
N PRO A 43 0.96 14.23 0.07
CA PRO A 43 1.78 14.72 1.18
C PRO A 43 1.97 16.23 1.16
N GLN A 44 1.99 16.84 -0.03
CA GLN A 44 2.23 18.26 -0.18
C GLN A 44 1.62 18.78 -1.48
N ALA A 45 0.94 19.93 -1.39
CA ALA A 45 0.40 20.70 -2.49
C ALA A 45 0.57 22.20 -2.22
N ASP A 46 0.62 23.02 -3.27
CA ASP A 46 0.41 24.47 -3.14
C ASP A 46 -0.96 24.72 -2.49
N PHE A 47 -1.05 25.71 -1.60
CA PHE A 47 -2.29 25.99 -0.86
C PHE A 47 -3.48 26.31 -1.78
N ARG A 48 -3.24 26.96 -2.94
CA ARG A 48 -4.30 27.26 -3.93
C ARG A 48 -4.78 25.99 -4.60
N ALA A 49 -3.85 25.09 -4.95
CA ALA A 49 -4.21 23.78 -5.47
C ALA A 49 -4.99 22.96 -4.44
N ALA A 50 -4.56 22.96 -3.18
CA ALA A 50 -5.26 22.26 -2.09
C ALA A 50 -6.68 22.80 -1.88
N ALA A 51 -6.85 24.13 -1.82
CA ALA A 51 -8.16 24.76 -1.72
C ALA A 51 -9.03 24.44 -2.95
N TYR A 52 -8.47 24.53 -4.15
CA TYR A 52 -9.16 24.24 -5.40
C TYR A 52 -9.65 22.79 -5.45
N ILE A 53 -8.76 21.84 -5.18
CA ILE A 53 -9.08 20.40 -5.16
C ILE A 53 -10.19 20.12 -4.13
N LYS A 54 -10.11 20.73 -2.95
CA LYS A 54 -11.17 20.60 -1.94
C LYS A 54 -12.53 21.04 -2.47
N GLN A 55 -12.60 22.23 -3.08
CA GLN A 55 -13.86 22.75 -3.62
C GLN A 55 -14.40 21.87 -4.76
N GLU A 56 -13.54 21.45 -5.69
CA GLU A 56 -13.95 20.59 -6.80
C GLU A 56 -14.42 19.21 -6.34
N LEU A 57 -13.78 18.63 -5.32
CA LEU A 57 -14.18 17.34 -4.80
C LEU A 57 -15.49 17.42 -3.99
N LEU A 58 -15.67 18.49 -3.20
CA LEU A 58 -16.94 18.82 -2.53
C LEU A 58 -18.10 18.97 -3.53
N ALA A 59 -17.89 19.67 -4.64
CA ALA A 59 -18.90 19.85 -5.68
C ALA A 59 -19.35 18.53 -6.33
N ARG A 60 -18.57 17.45 -6.20
CA ARG A 60 -18.88 16.10 -6.69
C ARG A 60 -19.44 15.18 -5.59
N GLY A 61 -19.61 15.68 -4.37
CA GLY A 61 -20.05 14.92 -3.20
C GLY A 61 -18.97 14.05 -2.55
N GLY A 62 -17.70 14.29 -2.86
CA GLY A 62 -16.57 13.82 -2.04
C GLY A 62 -16.17 14.90 -1.03
N ASP A 63 -15.01 14.75 -0.40
CA ASP A 63 -14.43 15.78 0.46
C ASP A 63 -12.90 15.74 0.38
N ALA A 64 -12.25 16.84 0.75
CA ALA A 64 -10.82 16.87 0.99
C ALA A 64 -10.50 17.56 2.32
N VAL A 65 -9.67 16.91 3.12
CA VAL A 65 -9.08 17.52 4.32
C VAL A 65 -7.80 18.23 3.89
N VAL A 66 -7.68 19.49 4.27
CA VAL A 66 -6.51 20.36 4.02
C VAL A 66 -6.02 20.94 5.34
N ALA A 67 -4.78 21.39 5.39
CA ALA A 67 -4.20 22.02 6.57
C ALA A 67 -4.94 23.31 6.96
N ARG A 68 -4.85 23.66 8.25
CA ARG A 68 -5.33 24.95 8.76
C ARG A 68 -4.58 26.09 8.04
N GLY A 69 -5.29 27.18 7.75
CA GLY A 69 -4.69 28.35 7.10
C GLY A 69 -4.64 28.27 5.57
N VAL A 70 -5.10 27.18 4.95
CA VAL A 70 -5.19 27.06 3.49
C VAL A 70 -6.20 28.04 2.90
N ILE A 71 -7.38 28.16 3.53
CA ILE A 71 -8.44 29.06 3.04
C ILE A 71 -8.05 30.53 3.28
N SER A 72 -7.44 30.85 4.41
CA SER A 72 -6.97 32.22 4.71
C SER A 72 -5.68 32.59 3.98
N GLY A 73 -4.99 31.62 3.36
CA GLY A 73 -3.71 31.82 2.67
C GLY A 73 -2.49 31.99 3.58
N GLU A 74 -2.64 31.78 4.88
CA GLU A 74 -1.55 31.74 5.87
C GLU A 74 -0.61 30.56 5.60
N ALA A 75 -1.18 29.40 5.25
CA ALA A 75 -0.40 28.25 4.82
C ALA A 75 -0.03 28.41 3.34
N ARG A 76 1.26 28.24 3.00
CA ARG A 76 1.73 28.25 1.60
C ARG A 76 1.68 26.88 0.95
N THR A 77 1.70 25.82 1.75
CA THR A 77 1.56 24.44 1.30
C THR A 77 0.64 23.67 2.23
N SER A 78 0.12 22.54 1.75
CA SER A 78 -0.78 21.70 2.52
C SER A 78 -0.62 20.24 2.14
N PRO A 79 -0.54 19.30 3.12
CA PRO A 79 -0.99 17.94 2.87
C PRO A 79 -2.49 17.95 2.54
N VAL A 80 -2.92 17.01 1.71
CA VAL A 80 -4.34 16.86 1.33
C VAL A 80 -4.74 15.40 1.47
N LEU A 81 -5.78 15.12 2.26
CA LEU A 81 -6.43 13.82 2.29
C LEU A 81 -7.70 13.89 1.45
N LEU A 82 -7.71 13.21 0.31
CA LEU A 82 -8.86 13.12 -0.59
C LEU A 82 -9.75 11.96 -0.14
N LEU A 83 -11.04 12.22 0.02
CA LEU A 83 -12.07 11.25 0.35
C LEU A 83 -13.12 11.25 -0.76
N GLY A 84 -13.19 10.19 -1.54
CA GLY A 84 -14.16 10.12 -2.62
C GLY A 84 -14.32 8.73 -3.21
N THR A 85 -15.47 8.48 -3.81
CA THR A 85 -15.71 7.27 -4.59
C THR A 85 -14.83 7.26 -5.85
N PRO A 86 -14.55 6.09 -6.45
CA PRO A 86 -13.79 6.01 -7.70
C PRO A 86 -14.32 6.93 -8.81
N GLY A 87 -15.64 7.08 -8.94
CA GLY A 87 -16.27 7.96 -9.91
C GLY A 87 -16.01 9.45 -9.64
N GLN A 88 -16.09 9.87 -8.38
CA GLN A 88 -15.81 11.25 -7.98
C GLN A 88 -14.35 11.62 -8.22
N LEU A 89 -13.42 10.72 -7.88
CA LEU A 89 -11.98 10.93 -8.12
C LEU A 89 -11.64 10.96 -9.62
N ARG A 90 -12.29 10.12 -10.46
CA ARG A 90 -12.13 10.18 -11.93
C ARG A 90 -12.61 11.51 -12.47
N ALA A 91 -13.78 11.99 -12.01
CA ALA A 91 -14.33 13.27 -12.44
C ALA A 91 -13.49 14.46 -11.97
N LEU A 92 -12.89 14.40 -10.78
CA LEU A 92 -11.90 15.39 -10.32
C LEU A 92 -10.68 15.38 -11.24
N ARG A 93 -10.10 14.20 -11.50
CA ARG A 93 -8.93 14.05 -12.38
C ARG A 93 -9.17 14.63 -13.77
N GLN A 94 -10.33 14.36 -14.39
CA GLN A 94 -10.71 14.94 -15.68
C GLN A 94 -10.81 16.47 -15.63
N LYS A 95 -11.29 17.04 -14.52
CA LYS A 95 -11.35 18.50 -14.37
C LYS A 95 -9.96 19.13 -14.27
N LEU A 96 -8.97 18.42 -13.74
CA LEU A 96 -7.58 18.89 -13.68
C LEU A 96 -6.88 18.91 -15.05
N ASP A 97 -7.49 18.37 -16.12
CA ASP A 97 -6.90 18.42 -17.47
C ASP A 97 -6.85 19.85 -18.03
N VAL A 98 -7.79 20.70 -17.62
CA VAL A 98 -7.96 22.04 -18.19
C VAL A 98 -7.23 23.12 -17.38
N MET A 99 -6.36 22.73 -16.43
CA MET A 99 -5.69 23.66 -15.51
C MET A 99 -4.22 23.33 -15.32
N ASP A 100 -3.36 24.19 -15.85
CA ASP A 100 -1.90 24.04 -15.78
C ASP A 100 -1.25 25.04 -14.79
N CYS A 101 -1.85 25.21 -13.62
CA CYS A 101 -1.37 26.11 -12.57
C CYS A 101 -1.14 25.41 -11.23
N TRP A 102 -0.40 26.06 -10.33
CA TRP A 102 -0.23 25.66 -8.91
C TRP A 102 0.25 24.22 -8.67
N GLY A 103 0.92 23.61 -9.65
CA GLY A 103 1.36 22.21 -9.58
C GLY A 103 0.25 21.17 -9.82
N LEU A 104 -0.95 21.59 -10.24
CA LEU A 104 -2.05 20.69 -10.59
C LEU A 104 -1.69 19.62 -11.64
N PRO A 105 -0.83 19.89 -12.66
CA PRO A 105 -0.39 18.83 -13.57
C PRO A 105 0.29 17.66 -12.87
N ALA A 106 1.16 17.91 -11.90
CA ALA A 106 1.83 16.84 -11.15
C ALA A 106 0.83 16.06 -10.27
N ILE A 107 -0.15 16.76 -9.68
CA ILE A 107 -1.21 16.14 -8.88
C ILE A 107 -2.11 15.28 -9.77
N ARG A 108 -2.47 15.75 -10.97
CA ARG A 108 -3.23 14.99 -11.97
C ARG A 108 -2.52 13.70 -12.36
N GLU A 109 -1.22 13.75 -12.60
CA GLU A 109 -0.42 12.55 -12.90
C GLU A 109 -0.36 11.61 -11.70
N GLY A 110 -0.16 12.14 -10.49
CA GLY A 110 -0.19 11.36 -9.25
C GLY A 110 -1.52 10.64 -9.03
N LEU A 111 -2.63 11.36 -9.20
CA LEU A 111 -3.99 10.81 -9.10
C LEU A 111 -4.22 9.74 -10.18
N SER A 112 -3.82 10.00 -11.42
CA SER A 112 -3.95 9.01 -12.51
C SER A 112 -3.18 7.72 -12.21
N ARG A 113 -1.95 7.81 -11.69
CA ARG A 113 -1.17 6.64 -11.26
C ARG A 113 -1.80 5.89 -10.09
N ALA A 114 -2.25 6.62 -9.05
CA ALA A 114 -2.88 6.00 -7.89
C ALA A 114 -4.15 5.24 -8.29
N MET A 115 -4.98 5.84 -9.15
CA MET A 115 -6.20 5.23 -9.63
C MET A 115 -5.94 4.01 -10.53
N ALA A 116 -4.95 4.08 -11.42
CA ALA A 116 -4.54 2.93 -12.22
C ALA A 116 -4.06 1.75 -11.34
N GLY A 117 -3.45 2.03 -10.19
CA GLY A 117 -3.04 1.02 -9.22
C GLY A 117 -4.19 0.33 -8.50
N LEU A 118 -5.30 1.03 -8.24
CA LEU A 118 -6.45 0.48 -7.52
C LEU A 118 -7.18 -0.62 -8.29
N ASP A 119 -7.17 -0.56 -9.62
CA ASP A 119 -7.81 -1.55 -10.47
C ASP A 119 -6.85 -2.69 -10.87
N ARG A 120 -5.61 -2.70 -10.36
CA ARG A 120 -4.65 -3.77 -10.66
C ARG A 120 -5.00 -5.04 -9.86
N PRO A 121 -5.33 -6.16 -10.53
CA PRO A 121 -5.56 -7.43 -9.86
C PRO A 121 -4.26 -8.04 -9.33
N ALA A 122 -3.11 -7.60 -9.88
CA ALA A 122 -1.80 -8.09 -9.51
C ALA A 122 -0.72 -7.03 -9.66
N TRP A 123 0.26 -7.08 -8.76
CA TRP A 123 1.51 -6.34 -8.84
C TRP A 123 2.66 -7.31 -9.07
N THR A 124 3.60 -6.95 -9.94
CA THR A 124 4.82 -7.74 -10.17
C THR A 124 6.01 -6.84 -9.85
N PHE A 125 6.77 -7.20 -8.82
CA PHE A 125 7.96 -6.48 -8.39
C PHE A 125 9.19 -7.15 -9.01
N PRO A 126 9.92 -6.48 -9.90
CA PRO A 126 11.20 -6.99 -10.37
C PRO A 126 12.22 -6.95 -9.21
N LEU A 127 12.95 -8.05 -9.03
CA LEU A 127 14.02 -8.17 -8.06
C LEU A 127 15.38 -7.92 -8.75
N ARG A 128 16.40 -7.55 -7.96
CA ARG A 128 17.72 -7.16 -8.48
C ARG A 128 18.44 -8.26 -9.28
N ASP A 129 18.12 -9.51 -8.99
CA ASP A 129 18.71 -10.70 -9.60
C ASP A 129 17.92 -11.21 -10.82
N GLY A 130 16.94 -10.44 -11.31
CA GLY A 130 16.12 -10.80 -12.46
C GLY A 130 14.90 -11.67 -12.12
N ARG A 131 14.73 -12.09 -10.86
CA ARG A 131 13.48 -12.73 -10.40
C ARG A 131 12.36 -11.70 -10.31
N SER A 132 11.12 -12.18 -10.13
CA SER A 132 9.97 -11.31 -9.87
C SER A 132 9.07 -11.85 -8.76
N LEU A 133 8.57 -10.96 -7.92
CA LEU A 133 7.59 -11.26 -6.88
C LEU A 133 6.22 -10.78 -7.32
N ARG A 134 5.27 -11.72 -7.44
CA ARG A 134 3.89 -11.43 -7.84
C ARG A 134 2.95 -11.37 -6.63
N LEU A 135 2.25 -10.24 -6.47
CA LEU A 135 1.21 -10.02 -5.47
C LEU A 135 -0.15 -9.93 -6.20
N ASP A 136 -0.90 -11.03 -6.25
CA ASP A 136 -2.08 -11.22 -7.10
C ASP A 136 -3.32 -11.68 -6.32
N GLY A 137 -3.55 -11.09 -5.15
CA GLY A 137 -4.69 -11.39 -4.28
C GLY A 137 -4.46 -12.58 -3.33
N HIS A 138 -3.38 -13.34 -3.52
CA HIS A 138 -2.94 -14.34 -2.55
C HIS A 138 -2.00 -13.73 -1.50
N THR A 139 -2.26 -14.01 -0.22
CA THR A 139 -1.34 -13.66 0.86
C THR A 139 -0.02 -14.39 0.67
N ARG A 140 1.07 -13.64 0.52
CA ARG A 140 2.43 -14.18 0.46
C ARG A 140 3.00 -14.25 1.87
N MET A 141 3.57 -15.40 2.22
CA MET A 141 4.20 -15.60 3.53
C MET A 141 5.66 -15.12 3.49
N MET A 142 6.05 -14.34 4.51
CA MET A 142 7.43 -13.94 4.77
C MET A 142 7.93 -14.69 6.00
N GLY A 143 9.00 -15.46 5.84
CA GLY A 143 9.64 -16.23 6.91
C GLY A 143 10.75 -15.42 7.54
N ILE A 144 10.72 -15.29 8.87
CA ILE A 144 11.73 -14.55 9.62
C ILE A 144 12.86 -15.50 10.06
N VAL A 145 14.09 -15.15 9.72
CA VAL A 145 15.30 -15.85 10.14
C VAL A 145 16.16 -14.89 10.94
N ASN A 146 16.25 -15.13 12.24
CA ASN A 146 17.07 -14.32 13.14
C ASN A 146 18.48 -14.90 13.25
N LEU A 147 19.47 -14.16 12.78
CA LEU A 147 20.89 -14.48 12.79
C LEU A 147 21.56 -13.99 14.09
N THR A 148 20.81 -13.95 15.20
CA THR A 148 21.29 -13.47 16.49
C THR A 148 21.48 -14.64 17.48
N PRO A 149 22.60 -14.66 18.22
CA PRO A 149 22.79 -15.61 19.33
C PRO A 149 21.77 -15.41 20.46
N ASP A 150 21.20 -14.21 20.56
CA ASP A 150 20.48 -13.72 21.74
C ASP A 150 18.94 -13.66 21.59
N SER A 151 18.33 -14.22 20.54
CA SER A 151 16.88 -14.09 20.33
C SER A 151 16.00 -14.78 21.40
N PHE A 152 14.77 -14.26 21.54
CA PHE A 152 13.77 -14.54 22.60
C PHE A 152 13.27 -16.01 22.65
N HIS A 153 13.46 -16.79 21.57
CA HIS A 153 13.07 -18.20 21.48
C HIS A 153 14.29 -19.09 21.15
N SER A 154 14.57 -20.08 21.99
CA SER A 154 15.72 -20.98 21.84
C SER A 154 15.66 -21.86 20.58
N GLY A 155 14.46 -22.25 20.14
CA GLY A 155 14.25 -23.07 18.93
C GLY A 155 14.33 -22.33 17.60
N SER A 156 14.53 -21.01 17.60
CA SER A 156 14.65 -20.19 16.38
C SER A 156 16.08 -19.68 16.14
N ARG A 157 17.05 -20.09 16.96
CA ARG A 157 18.44 -19.64 16.85
C ARG A 157 19.15 -20.38 15.73
N ILE A 158 19.72 -19.62 14.82
CA ILE A 158 20.68 -20.14 13.86
C ILE A 158 21.96 -19.37 14.11
N ASP A 159 22.99 -20.09 14.51
CA ASP A 159 24.33 -19.53 14.58
C ASP A 159 24.73 -19.13 13.14
N PRO A 160 25.10 -17.86 12.88
CA PRO A 160 25.54 -17.42 11.55
C PRO A 160 26.72 -18.22 11.01
N THR A 161 27.51 -18.86 11.89
CA THR A 161 28.63 -19.73 11.51
C THR A 161 28.20 -21.14 11.09
N GLN A 162 26.96 -21.53 11.38
CA GLN A 162 26.40 -22.83 11.03
C GLN A 162 25.59 -22.74 9.73
N GLU A 163 26.30 -22.56 8.61
CA GLU A 163 25.73 -22.47 7.26
C GLU A 163 24.71 -23.59 6.97
N ARG A 164 25.01 -24.84 7.36
CA ARG A 164 24.11 -25.96 7.12
C ARG A 164 22.74 -25.79 7.80
N ALA A 165 22.73 -25.33 9.04
CA ALA A 165 21.50 -25.11 9.79
C ALA A 165 20.66 -23.97 9.18
N LEU A 166 21.31 -22.91 8.70
CA LEU A 166 20.68 -21.83 7.95
C LEU A 166 19.99 -22.35 6.69
N LEU A 167 20.71 -23.13 5.88
CA LEU A 167 20.21 -23.69 4.63
C LEU A 167 19.04 -24.65 4.86
N ASP A 168 19.17 -25.56 5.82
CA ASP A 168 18.10 -26.52 6.16
C ASP A 168 16.83 -25.78 6.63
N ARG A 169 16.98 -24.66 7.37
CA ARG A 169 15.84 -23.83 7.77
C ARG A 169 15.20 -23.10 6.60
N ALA A 170 16.02 -22.47 5.75
CA ALA A 170 15.55 -21.76 4.57
C ALA A 170 14.82 -22.70 3.61
N GLU A 171 15.35 -23.92 3.42
CA GLU A 171 14.72 -24.96 2.61
C GLU A 171 13.39 -25.43 3.22
N ALA A 172 13.34 -25.64 4.53
CA ALA A 172 12.09 -26.00 5.21
C ALA A 172 11.02 -24.90 5.07
N MET A 173 11.41 -23.63 5.17
CA MET A 173 10.50 -22.49 4.94
C MET A 173 10.01 -22.46 3.49
N LEU A 174 10.89 -22.65 2.52
CA LEU A 174 10.54 -22.71 1.10
C LEU A 174 9.53 -23.83 0.83
N ARG A 175 9.78 -25.04 1.35
CA ARG A 175 8.85 -26.19 1.25
C ARG A 175 7.50 -25.92 1.93
N SER A 176 7.47 -25.04 2.92
CA SER A 176 6.24 -24.62 3.62
C SER A 176 5.47 -23.50 2.90
N GLY A 177 5.93 -23.05 1.72
CA GLY A 177 5.28 -22.03 0.92
C GLY A 177 5.65 -20.59 1.27
N VAL A 178 6.76 -20.38 1.99
CA VAL A 178 7.31 -19.05 2.23
C VAL A 178 7.86 -18.48 0.91
N ALA A 179 7.41 -17.28 0.55
CA ALA A 179 7.82 -16.61 -0.69
C ALA A 179 8.96 -15.61 -0.48
N ILE A 180 9.17 -15.16 0.76
CA ILE A 180 10.15 -14.14 1.12
C ILE A 180 10.86 -14.57 2.41
N LEU A 181 12.18 -14.45 2.47
CA LEU A 181 12.93 -14.60 3.72
C LEU A 181 13.34 -13.21 4.21
N ASP A 182 13.09 -12.95 5.48
CA ASP A 182 13.52 -11.74 6.20
C ASP A 182 14.65 -12.13 7.14
N LEU A 183 15.87 -11.69 6.82
CA LEU A 183 17.08 -12.03 7.56
C LEU A 183 17.44 -10.88 8.51
N GLY A 184 17.31 -11.11 9.81
CA GLY A 184 17.62 -10.11 10.84
C GLY A 184 18.88 -10.45 11.62
N ALA A 185 19.91 -9.62 11.54
CA ALA A 185 21.18 -9.80 12.27
C ALA A 185 21.25 -9.02 13.59
N GLU A 186 20.37 -8.03 13.78
CA GLU A 186 20.21 -7.26 15.00
C GLU A 186 18.86 -7.58 15.68
N SER A 187 18.88 -7.71 17.00
CA SER A 187 17.67 -7.96 17.79
C SER A 187 17.03 -6.63 18.17
N THR A 188 15.77 -6.39 17.84
CA THR A 188 15.03 -5.18 18.23
C THR A 188 14.24 -5.31 19.55
N ARG A 189 14.51 -6.36 20.34
CA ARG A 189 13.82 -6.59 21.63
C ARG A 189 14.17 -5.53 22.68
N PRO A 190 13.29 -5.20 23.64
CA PRO A 190 13.62 -4.28 24.74
C PRO A 190 14.91 -4.68 25.48
N GLY A 191 15.84 -3.73 25.66
CA GLY A 191 17.11 -3.95 26.35
C GLY A 191 18.21 -4.61 25.52
N PHE A 192 18.08 -4.66 24.19
CA PHE A 192 19.17 -5.14 23.32
C PHE A 192 20.37 -4.18 23.31
N THR A 193 21.55 -4.73 23.05
CA THR A 193 22.73 -3.96 22.71
C THR A 193 22.73 -3.73 21.20
N ALA A 194 22.73 -2.47 20.79
CA ALA A 194 22.82 -2.11 19.38
C ALA A 194 24.15 -2.62 18.79
N LEU A 195 24.09 -3.13 17.57
CA LEU A 195 25.28 -3.55 16.84
C LEU A 195 25.85 -2.36 16.07
N SER A 196 27.16 -2.34 15.90
CA SER A 196 27.77 -1.51 14.86
C SER A 196 27.40 -2.04 13.47
N ALA A 197 27.40 -1.17 12.46
CA ALA A 197 27.11 -1.56 11.09
C ALA A 197 28.06 -2.66 10.58
N ASP A 198 29.33 -2.65 11.02
CA ASP A 198 30.32 -3.66 10.67
C ASP A 198 29.99 -5.03 11.28
N GLU A 199 29.53 -5.06 12.55
CA GLU A 199 29.10 -6.29 13.22
C GLU A 199 27.83 -6.87 12.61
N GLU A 200 26.86 -6.02 12.26
CA GLU A 200 25.64 -6.46 11.58
C GLU A 200 25.97 -7.05 10.20
N ALA A 201 26.81 -6.37 9.41
CA ALA A 201 27.25 -6.84 8.11
C ALA A 201 28.03 -8.16 8.19
N ALA A 202 28.90 -8.32 9.19
CA ALA A 202 29.67 -9.54 9.41
C ALA A 202 28.76 -10.75 9.71
N ARG A 203 27.59 -10.54 10.30
CA ARG A 203 26.58 -11.60 10.55
C ARG A 203 25.68 -11.84 9.34
N LEU A 204 25.26 -10.77 8.66
CA LEU A 204 24.24 -10.83 7.61
C LEU A 204 24.81 -11.30 6.26
N LEU A 205 25.98 -10.80 5.87
CA LEU A 205 26.54 -11.06 4.53
C LEU A 205 26.86 -12.54 4.27
N PRO A 206 27.43 -13.32 5.20
CA PRO A 206 27.62 -14.75 4.99
C PRO A 206 26.28 -15.47 4.73
N ALA A 207 25.27 -15.17 5.53
CA ALA A 207 23.94 -15.79 5.39
C ALA A 207 23.28 -15.46 4.04
N VAL A 208 23.36 -14.20 3.59
CA VAL A 208 22.84 -13.77 2.29
C VAL A 208 23.58 -14.42 1.13
N ARG A 209 24.88 -14.71 1.27
CA ARG A 209 25.67 -15.37 0.22
C ARG A 209 25.39 -16.86 0.09
N SER A 210 25.02 -17.52 1.18
CA SER A 210 24.72 -18.95 1.19
C SER A 210 23.34 -19.28 0.59
N ILE A 211 22.37 -18.37 0.69
CA ILE A 211 20.97 -18.53 0.22
C ILE A 211 20.81 -18.09 -1.23
#